data_AF-A0A930FCR2-F1
#
_entry.id   AF-A0A930FCR2-F1
#
_cell.length_a   1.000
_cell.length_b   1.000
_cell.length_c   1.000
_cell.angle_alpha   90.00
_cell.angle_beta   90.00
_cell.angle_gamma   90.00
#
_symmetry.space_group_name_H-M   'P 1'
#
loop_
_entity.id
_entity.type
_entity.pdbx_description
1 polymer ?
#
loop_
_entity_poly.entity_id
_entity_poly.type
_entity_poly.pdbx_seq_one_letter_code
_entity_poly.pdbx_strand_id
1 'polypeptide(L)' 'MQKVLQVSTLNALMLGDFNGAMTVKDLLSDCDTGIGTYEGLDGEALIVDGVAYKGTADGTVVKMSETDK' A
#
# COMPACT_ATOMS: atom_id res chain seq x y z
N MET A 1 16.42 1.16 16.90
CA MET A 1 15.87 -0.10 16.36
C MET A 1 15.05 0.26 15.14
N GLN A 2 15.27 -0.39 13.98
CA GLN A 2 14.43 -0.15 12.82
C GLN A 2 13.17 -1.02 12.91
N LYS A 3 11.99 -0.41 12.70
CA LYS A 3 10.68 -1.06 12.76
C LYS A 3 10.24 -1.39 11.34
N VAL A 4 9.68 -2.58 11.14
CA VAL A 4 8.95 -2.93 9.91
C VAL A 4 7.47 -2.86 10.24
N LEU A 5 6.72 -2.09 9.47
CA LEU A 5 5.26 -2.08 9.49
C LEU A 5 4.75 -2.99 8.38
N GLN A 6 3.83 -3.90 8.71
CA GLN A 6 3.11 -4.71 7.74
C GLN A 6 1.61 -4.64 8.07
N VAL A 7 0.80 -4.29 7.08
CA VAL A 7 -0.65 -4.28 7.19
C VAL A 7 -1.16 -5.61 6.62
N SER A 8 -1.91 -6.37 7.40
CA SER A 8 -2.33 -7.74 7.07
C SER A 8 -1.14 -8.73 6.92
N THR A 9 -1.38 -9.88 6.28
CA THR A 9 -0.38 -10.95 6.06
C THR A 9 -0.41 -11.47 4.63
N LEU A 10 0.72 -11.95 4.12
CA LEU A 10 0.78 -12.58 2.81
C LEU A 10 -0.17 -13.79 2.69
N ASN A 11 -0.38 -14.56 3.77
CA ASN A 11 -1.33 -15.67 3.75
C ASN A 11 -2.77 -15.20 3.53
N ALA A 12 -3.19 -14.10 4.17
CA ALA A 12 -4.53 -13.54 3.96
C ALA A 12 -4.70 -13.07 2.51
N LEU A 13 -3.68 -12.39 1.97
CA LEU A 13 -3.64 -11.97 0.57
C LEU A 13 -3.74 -13.17 -0.39
N MET A 14 -2.96 -14.22 -0.16
CA MET A 14 -2.97 -15.45 -0.97
C MET A 14 -4.31 -16.20 -0.92
N LEU A 15 -5.10 -15.99 0.14
CA LEU A 15 -6.45 -16.55 0.30
C LEU A 15 -7.55 -15.64 -0.27
N GLY A 16 -7.20 -14.50 -0.87
CA GLY A 16 -8.13 -13.60 -1.54
C GLY A 16 -8.75 -12.52 -0.65
N ASP A 17 -8.20 -12.27 0.55
CA ASP A 17 -8.63 -11.14 1.37
C ASP A 17 -8.03 -9.83 0.83
N PHE A 18 -8.73 -9.22 -0.12
CA PHE A 18 -8.32 -7.99 -0.80
C PHE A 18 -9.01 -6.74 -0.23
N ASN A 19 -9.66 -6.83 0.93
CA ASN A 19 -10.34 -5.68 1.53
C ASN A 19 -9.34 -4.67 2.09
N GLY A 20 -9.62 -3.38 1.94
CA GLY A 20 -8.76 -2.32 2.46
C GLY A 20 -8.72 -2.30 3.99
N ALA A 21 -7.52 -2.37 4.57
CA ALA A 21 -7.33 -2.47 6.02
C ALA A 21 -6.81 -1.17 6.68
N MET A 22 -6.15 -0.29 5.93
CA MET A 22 -5.52 0.94 6.43
C MET A 22 -5.53 2.01 5.34
N THR A 23 -5.64 3.29 5.70
CA THR A 23 -5.54 4.38 4.72
C THR A 23 -4.09 4.74 4.43
N VAL A 24 -3.83 5.34 3.27
CA VAL A 24 -2.52 5.93 2.93
C VAL A 24 -2.05 6.92 3.99
N LYS A 25 -2.97 7.75 4.53
CA LYS A 25 -2.65 8.69 5.61
C LYS A 25 -2.11 7.99 6.86
N ASP A 26 -2.79 6.94 7.30
CA ASP A 26 -2.40 6.20 8.50
C ASP A 26 -1.09 5.45 8.27
N LEU A 27 -0.90 4.86 7.08
CA LEU A 27 0.32 4.17 6.68
C LEU A 27 1.55 5.10 6.74
N LEU A 28 1.47 6.27 6.11
CA LEU A 28 2.56 7.23 6.02
C LEU A 28 2.88 7.93 7.36
N SER A 29 2.05 7.73 8.39
CA SER A 29 2.36 8.22 9.75
C SER A 29 3.46 7.39 10.44
N ASP A 30 3.71 6.17 9.98
CA ASP A 30 4.63 5.20 10.57
C ASP A 30 5.74 4.72 9.59
N CYS A 31 5.66 5.05 8.29
CA CYS A 31 6.67 4.66 7.29
C CYS A 31 6.90 5.71 6.19
N ASP A 32 8.09 5.69 5.58
CA ASP A 32 8.47 6.55 4.46
C ASP A 32 8.94 5.76 3.22
N THR A 33 9.13 4.44 3.35
CA THR A 33 9.61 3.53 2.30
C THR A 33 8.92 2.18 2.43
N GLY A 34 8.45 1.63 1.31
CA GLY A 34 7.74 0.35 1.34
C GLY A 34 7.13 -0.08 0.01
N ILE A 35 6.53 -1.28 0.01
CA ILE A 35 5.85 -1.90 -1.13
C ILE A 35 4.58 -2.63 -0.68
N GLY A 36 3.65 -2.87 -1.59
CA GLY A 36 2.42 -3.63 -1.32
C GLY A 36 1.43 -3.59 -2.50
N THR A 37 0.14 -3.62 -2.20
CA THR A 37 -0.98 -3.45 -3.14
C THR A 37 -2.07 -2.60 -2.47
N TYR A 38 -3.01 -2.07 -3.27
CA TYR A 38 -4.21 -1.39 -2.77
C TYR A 38 -5.43 -2.32 -2.69
N GLU A 39 -6.51 -1.82 -2.10
CA GLU A 39 -7.81 -2.50 -1.98
C GLU A 39 -8.26 -3.06 -3.33
N GLY A 40 -8.75 -4.31 -3.32
CA GLY A 40 -9.19 -5.01 -4.52
C GLY A 40 -8.06 -5.57 -5.39
N LEU A 41 -6.82 -5.60 -4.90
CA LEU A 41 -5.63 -5.96 -5.70
C LEU A 41 -5.45 -4.99 -6.89
N ASP A 42 -5.83 -3.73 -6.71
CA ASP A 42 -5.74 -2.70 -7.74
C ASP A 42 -4.33 -2.11 -7.81
N GLY A 43 -3.44 -2.83 -8.49
CA GLY A 43 -2.08 -2.40 -8.78
C GLY A 43 -1.11 -2.46 -7.59
N GLU A 44 0.11 -2.03 -7.84
CA GLU A 44 1.23 -2.13 -6.89
C GLU A 44 1.36 -0.83 -6.08
N ALA A 45 1.48 -0.96 -4.77
CA ALA A 45 1.80 0.15 -3.88
C ALA A 45 3.31 0.36 -3.81
N LEU A 46 3.71 1.61 -4.00
CA LEU A 46 5.09 2.08 -3.92
C LEU A 46 5.12 3.26 -2.95
N ILE A 47 5.94 3.15 -1.90
CA ILE A 47 6.16 4.25 -0.96
C ILE A 47 7.62 4.67 -1.09
N VAL A 48 7.83 5.91 -1.50
CA VAL A 48 9.16 6.49 -1.79
C VAL A 48 9.22 7.87 -1.16
N ASP A 49 10.18 8.08 -0.26
CA ASP A 49 10.43 9.34 0.45
C ASP A 49 9.15 9.96 1.07
N GLY A 50 8.31 9.12 1.68
CA GLY A 50 7.07 9.53 2.34
C GLY A 50 5.91 9.85 1.38
N VAL A 51 6.01 9.47 0.10
CA VAL A 51 4.95 9.63 -0.89
C VAL A 51 4.47 8.26 -1.37
N ALA A 52 3.15 8.06 -1.36
CA ALA A 52 2.51 6.84 -1.84
C ALA A 52 2.08 6.98 -3.32
N TYR A 53 2.39 5.95 -4.10
CA TYR A 53 2.05 5.82 -5.50
C TYR A 53 1.42 4.46 -5.80
N LYS A 54 0.54 4.43 -6.80
CA LYS A 54 0.05 3.20 -7.42
C LYS A 54 0.65 3.03 -8.80
N GLY A 55 1.32 1.91 -9.02
CA GLY A 55 1.63 1.40 -10.36
C GLY A 55 0.49 0.52 -10.84
N THR A 56 -0.20 0.91 -11.91
CA THR A 56 -1.31 0.14 -12.48
C THR A 56 -0.82 -0.86 -13.51
N ALA A 57 -1.64 -1.88 -13.81
CA ALA A 57 -1.27 -2.95 -14.74
C ALA A 57 -0.99 -2.48 -16.19
N ASP A 58 -1.49 -1.29 -16.56
CA ASP A 58 -1.21 -0.64 -17.85
C ASP A 58 0.12 0.14 -17.87
N GLY A 59 0.84 0.17 -16.75
CA GLY A 59 2.11 0.87 -16.59
C GLY A 59 1.98 2.34 -16.17
N THR A 60 0.77 2.85 -15.93
CA THR A 60 0.58 4.20 -15.38
C THR A 60 1.02 4.25 -13.92
N VAL A 61 1.62 5.36 -13.51
CA VAL A 61 1.94 5.63 -12.10
C VAL A 61 1.18 6.87 -11.65
N VAL A 62 0.37 6.73 -10.62
CA VAL A 62 -0.42 7.82 -10.05
C VAL A 62 -0.09 8.01 -8.58
N LYS A 63 -0.11 9.27 -8.12
CA LYS A 63 -0.01 9.57 -6.69
C LYS A 63 -1.33 9.23 -6.01
N MET A 64 -1.26 8.59 -4.85
CA MET A 64 -2.45 8.23 -4.09
C MET A 64 -2.92 9.36 -3.18
N SER A 65 -4.23 9.36 -2.91
CA SER A 65 -4.89 10.27 -1.97
C SER A 65 -4.78 9.75 -0.54
N GLU A 66 -4.95 10.65 0.44
CA GLU A 66 -4.91 10.30 1.86
C GLU A 66 -5.97 9.26 2.27
N THR A 67 -7.09 9.20 1.55
CA THR A 67 -8.23 8.34 1.87
C THR A 67 -8.19 6.98 1.19
N ASP A 68 -7.27 6.77 0.24
CA ASP A 68 -7.13 5.50 -0.47
C ASP A 68 -6.61 4.42 0.47
N LYS A 69 -6.89 3.15 0.15
CA LYS A 69 -6.56 1.97 0.96
C LYS A 69 -5.97 0.87 0.09
#